data_AF-E3UKJ4-F1
#
_entry.id   AF-E3UKJ4-F1
#
_cell.length_a   1.000
_cell.length_b   1.000
_cell.length_c   1.000
_cell.angle_alpha   90.00
_cell.angle_beta   90.00
_cell.angle_gamma   90.00
#
_symmetry.space_group_name_H-M   'P 1'
#
loop_
_entity.id
_entity.type
_entity.pdbx_description
1 polymer ?
#
loop_
_entity_poly.entity_id
_entity_poly.type
_entity_poly.pdbx_seq_one_letter_code
_entity_poly.pdbx_strand_id
1 'polypeptide(L)'
;FQMPPNYLHIWPRGEFMMIALPNQDSSWTVTLFMPFTKFKNIDSTDKLIGFFERYFPDSIPLIGKQKLIDDYFGGKPSPLVTVKCKPYNVEDKALIIGDAAHAVVPFYGQGMNAGFEDCTLLDQLFQKYGDDVGKILPEFSNIRWEDTFAISDLAMYNYIE
;
A
#
# COMPACT_ATOMS: atom_id res chain seq x y z
N PHE A 1 5.13 19.17 16.36
CA PHE A 1 4.30 18.02 15.95
C PHE A 1 2.89 18.18 16.54
N GLN A 2 1.84 18.19 15.71
CA GLN A 2 0.42 18.27 16.13
C GLN A 2 -0.12 16.96 16.75
N MET A 3 0.56 15.84 16.51
CA MET A 3 0.32 14.51 17.11
C MET A 3 1.65 13.88 17.55
N PRO A 4 1.67 12.82 18.37
CA PRO A 4 2.90 12.08 18.68
C PRO A 4 3.65 11.60 17.40
N PRO A 5 4.95 11.92 17.22
CA PRO A 5 5.64 11.72 15.94
C PRO A 5 6.10 10.29 15.65
N ASN A 6 6.21 9.43 16.66
CA ASN A 6 6.78 8.07 16.51
C ASN A 6 5.68 6.98 16.47
N TYR A 7 4.53 7.31 15.90
CA TYR A 7 3.38 6.42 15.84
C TYR A 7 2.79 6.42 14.42
N LEU A 8 2.31 5.25 14.00
CA LEU A 8 1.35 5.13 12.91
C LEU A 8 -0.02 5.49 13.46
N HIS A 9 -0.60 6.60 13.01
CA HIS A 9 -1.94 7.01 13.44
C HIS A 9 -2.99 6.39 12.52
N ILE A 10 -4.04 5.80 13.10
CA ILE A 10 -5.09 5.09 12.38
C ILE A 10 -6.46 5.53 12.90
N TRP A 11 -7.37 5.87 11.99
CA TRP A 11 -8.79 6.12 12.27
C TRP A 11 -9.64 5.05 11.56
N PRO A 12 -9.95 3.93 12.21
CA PRO A 12 -10.75 2.86 11.59
C PRO A 12 -12.25 3.15 11.70
N ARG A 13 -13.02 2.98 10.61
CA ARG A 13 -14.49 3.16 10.57
C ARG A 13 -15.22 2.01 9.87
N GLY A 14 -14.62 0.82 9.83
CA GLY A 14 -15.16 -0.34 9.10
C GLY A 14 -14.98 -0.14 7.60
N GLU A 15 -16.02 0.31 6.90
CA GLU A 15 -16.02 0.43 5.43
C GLU A 15 -15.02 1.47 4.87
N PHE A 16 -14.39 2.27 5.72
CA PHE A 16 -13.39 3.25 5.35
C PHE A 16 -12.46 3.53 6.53
N MET A 17 -11.25 3.97 6.23
CA MET A 17 -10.22 4.23 7.24
C MET A 17 -9.28 5.33 6.77
N MET A 18 -8.66 6.01 7.73
CA MET A 18 -7.63 6.99 7.46
C MET A 18 -6.35 6.62 8.21
N ILE A 19 -5.20 6.75 7.57
CA ILE A 19 -3.89 6.58 8.21
C ILE A 19 -3.06 7.84 8.06
N ALA A 20 -2.17 8.11 9.01
CA ALA A 20 -1.21 9.20 8.90
C ALA A 20 0.21 8.73 9.26
N LEU A 21 1.15 8.97 8.36
CA LEU A 21 2.57 8.70 8.57
C LEU A 21 3.34 10.01 8.79
N PRO A 22 4.26 10.05 9.76
CA PRO A 22 5.06 11.23 10.06
C PRO A 22 6.12 11.50 8.99
N ASN A 23 6.33 12.77 8.66
CA ASN A 23 7.39 13.25 7.78
C ASN A 23 8.53 13.90 8.60
N GLN A 24 9.72 14.02 8.01
CA GLN A 24 10.89 14.62 8.67
C GLN A 24 10.73 16.12 8.99
N ASP A 25 9.94 16.84 8.19
CA ASP A 25 9.63 18.26 8.35
C ASP A 25 8.57 18.54 9.44
N SER A 26 8.25 17.53 10.24
CA SER A 26 7.21 17.57 11.26
C SER A 26 5.77 17.71 10.77
N SER A 27 5.52 17.43 9.49
CA SER A 27 4.19 17.24 8.92
C SER A 27 3.76 15.77 8.92
N TRP A 28 2.53 15.49 8.47
CA TRP A 28 2.03 14.14 8.23
C TRP A 28 1.46 14.04 6.83
N THR A 29 1.66 12.86 6.24
CA THR A 29 0.96 12.47 5.03
C THR A 29 -0.22 11.60 5.43
N VAL A 30 -1.42 12.03 5.05
CA VAL A 30 -2.68 11.36 5.40
C VAL A 30 -3.23 10.63 4.17
N THR A 31 -3.67 9.39 4.33
CA THR A 31 -4.30 8.61 3.27
C THR A 31 -5.67 8.13 3.75
N LEU A 32 -6.72 8.47 2.97
CA LEU A 32 -8.10 8.02 3.19
C LEU A 32 -8.41 6.87 2.23
N PHE A 33 -8.76 5.72 2.79
CA PHE A 33 -9.24 4.55 2.07
C PHE A 33 -10.76 4.47 2.21
N MET A 34 -11.47 4.46 1.09
CA MET A 34 -12.93 4.43 1.06
C MET A 34 -13.42 3.94 -0.30
N PRO A 35 -14.58 3.25 -0.39
CA PRO A 35 -15.17 2.86 -1.67
C PRO A 35 -15.37 4.04 -2.63
N PHE A 36 -15.09 3.84 -3.91
CA PHE A 36 -15.29 4.85 -4.96
C PHE A 36 -16.71 5.44 -4.97
N THR A 37 -17.72 4.63 -4.63
CA THR A 37 -19.11 5.08 -4.54
C THR A 37 -19.31 6.14 -3.45
N LYS A 38 -18.65 6.01 -2.29
CA LYS A 38 -18.71 7.01 -1.23
C LYS A 38 -17.91 8.26 -1.59
N PHE A 39 -16.74 8.12 -2.22
CA PHE A 39 -15.99 9.27 -2.74
C PHE A 39 -16.85 10.08 -3.71
N LYS A 40 -17.54 9.41 -4.63
CA LYS A 40 -18.43 10.04 -5.62
C LYS A 40 -19.63 10.75 -4.97
N ASN A 41 -20.12 10.28 -3.83
CA ASN A 41 -21.26 10.89 -3.13
C ASN A 41 -20.90 12.20 -2.42
N ILE A 42 -19.61 12.44 -2.16
CA ILE A 42 -19.09 13.69 -1.58
C ILE A 42 -18.67 14.61 -2.73
N ASP A 43 -19.64 15.36 -3.26
CA ASP A 43 -19.51 16.23 -4.43
C ASP A 43 -19.50 17.73 -4.08
N SER A 44 -19.52 18.07 -2.79
CA SER A 44 -19.53 19.46 -2.31
C SER A 44 -18.77 19.62 -1.00
N THR A 45 -18.33 20.85 -0.75
CA THR A 45 -17.66 21.23 0.50
C THR A 45 -18.49 20.88 1.73
N ASP A 46 -19.79 21.17 1.73
CA ASP A 46 -20.66 20.89 2.89
C ASP A 46 -20.77 19.39 3.17
N LYS A 47 -20.85 18.56 2.11
CA LYS A 47 -20.86 17.09 2.27
C LYS A 47 -19.51 16.59 2.78
N LEU A 48 -18.40 17.15 2.31
CA LEU A 48 -17.06 16.78 2.77
C LEU A 48 -16.91 17.10 4.26
N ILE A 49 -17.24 18.32 4.65
CA ILE A 49 -17.13 18.76 6.04
C ILE A 49 -18.08 17.96 6.93
N GLY A 50 -19.35 17.77 6.53
CA GLY A 50 -20.29 16.94 7.29
C GLY A 50 -19.84 15.48 7.42
N PHE A 51 -19.17 14.92 6.40
CA PHE A 51 -18.57 13.59 6.47
C PHE A 51 -17.43 13.53 7.49
N PHE A 52 -16.50 14.50 7.45
CA PHE A 52 -15.39 14.55 8.40
C PHE A 52 -15.85 14.88 9.82
N GLU A 53 -16.81 15.78 10.03
CA GLU A 53 -17.36 16.07 11.36
C GLU A 53 -18.02 14.84 11.98
N ARG A 54 -18.67 14.01 11.15
CA ARG A 54 -19.32 12.78 11.60
C ARG A 54 -18.33 11.66 11.91
N TYR A 55 -17.33 11.45 11.07
CA TYR A 55 -16.48 10.26 11.14
C TYR A 55 -15.05 10.54 11.60
N PHE A 56 -14.49 11.72 11.34
CA PHE A 56 -13.10 12.10 11.66
C PHE A 56 -13.04 13.50 12.31
N PRO A 57 -13.81 13.78 13.38
CA PRO A 57 -13.97 15.14 13.89
C PRO A 57 -12.67 15.77 14.36
N ASP A 58 -11.77 14.96 14.93
CA ASP A 58 -10.46 15.37 15.44
C ASP A 58 -9.47 15.67 14.32
N SER A 59 -9.66 15.14 13.11
CA SER A 59 -8.74 15.39 12.00
C SER A 59 -8.93 16.76 11.36
N ILE A 60 -10.10 17.38 11.47
CA ILE A 60 -10.39 18.72 10.90
C ILE A 60 -9.43 19.79 11.46
N PRO A 61 -9.29 19.96 12.80
CA PRO A 61 -8.35 20.94 13.34
C PRO A 61 -6.88 20.56 13.08
N LEU A 62 -6.55 19.28 12.91
CA LEU A 62 -5.18 18.82 12.63
C LEU A 62 -4.75 19.09 11.18
N ILE A 63 -5.63 18.83 10.21
CA ILE A 63 -5.38 19.04 8.78
C ILE A 63 -5.55 20.52 8.41
N GLY A 64 -6.51 21.19 9.05
CA GLY A 64 -6.98 22.52 8.67
C GLY A 64 -8.13 22.42 7.66
N LYS A 65 -9.26 23.06 7.98
CA LYS A 65 -10.50 22.97 7.18
C LYS A 65 -10.31 23.33 5.70
N GLN A 66 -9.61 24.42 5.41
CA GLN A 66 -9.37 24.85 4.02
C GLN A 66 -8.47 23.86 3.28
N LYS A 67 -7.39 23.42 3.92
CA LYS A 67 -6.46 22.44 3.35
C LYS A 67 -7.15 21.11 3.03
N LEU A 68 -8.03 20.64 3.91
CA LEU A 68 -8.83 19.44 3.68
C LEU A 68 -9.68 19.58 2.40
N ILE A 69 -10.33 20.72 2.20
CA ILE A 69 -11.15 20.99 1.01
C ILE A 69 -10.26 21.01 -0.24
N ASP A 70 -9.17 21.76 -0.19
CA ASP A 70 -8.26 21.94 -1.33
C ASP A 70 -7.63 20.59 -1.75
N ASP A 71 -7.14 19.80 -0.79
CA ASP A 71 -6.51 18.50 -1.06
C ASP A 71 -7.54 17.48 -1.57
N TYR A 72 -8.75 17.44 -1.00
CA TYR A 72 -9.79 16.48 -1.38
C TYR A 72 -10.30 16.74 -2.81
N PHE A 73 -10.59 18.00 -3.17
CA PHE A 73 -11.13 18.35 -4.49
C PHE A 73 -10.04 18.62 -5.54
N GLY A 74 -8.80 18.87 -5.12
CA GLY A 74 -7.64 18.94 -6.02
C GLY A 74 -7.16 17.57 -6.49
N GLY A 75 -7.46 16.52 -5.72
CA GLY A 75 -7.11 15.13 -6.02
C GLY A 75 -8.23 14.31 -6.66
N LYS A 76 -7.90 13.07 -7.03
CA LYS A 76 -8.88 12.02 -7.39
C LYS A 76 -8.54 10.74 -6.63
N PRO A 77 -9.53 9.95 -6.19
CA PRO A 77 -9.26 8.64 -5.60
C PRO A 77 -8.56 7.72 -6.59
N SER A 78 -7.53 7.02 -6.13
CA SER A 78 -6.76 6.06 -6.92
C SER A 78 -7.26 4.62 -6.70
N PRO A 79 -7.28 3.77 -7.74
CA PRO A 79 -7.61 2.36 -7.56
C PRO A 79 -6.48 1.63 -6.83
N LEU A 80 -6.86 0.66 -6.02
CA LEU A 80 -5.94 -0.32 -5.43
C LEU A 80 -6.15 -1.64 -6.16
N VAL A 81 -5.05 -2.32 -6.51
CA VAL A 81 -5.07 -3.55 -7.29
C VAL A 81 -4.19 -4.59 -6.61
N THR A 82 -4.65 -5.83 -6.63
CA THR A 82 -3.86 -7.00 -6.26
C THR A 82 -3.58 -7.83 -7.50
N VAL A 83 -2.32 -8.19 -7.73
CA VAL A 83 -1.89 -9.08 -8.82
C VAL A 83 -1.15 -10.25 -8.21
N LYS A 84 -1.58 -11.46 -8.57
CA LYS A 84 -0.88 -12.71 -8.27
C LYS A 84 -0.59 -13.42 -9.58
N CYS A 85 0.66 -13.81 -9.80
CA CYS A 85 1.05 -14.61 -10.95
C CYS A 85 2.11 -15.65 -10.57
N LYS A 86 2.22 -16.69 -11.40
CA LYS A 86 3.28 -17.70 -11.34
C LYS A 86 3.33 -18.39 -12.71
N PRO A 87 4.51 -18.71 -13.27
CA PRO A 87 5.85 -18.39 -12.76
C PRO A 87 6.22 -16.90 -12.91
N TYR A 88 7.32 -16.50 -12.29
CA TYR A 88 7.89 -15.15 -12.43
C TYR A 88 8.94 -15.06 -13.54
N ASN A 89 9.36 -16.18 -14.11
CA ASN A 89 10.37 -16.22 -15.16
C ASN A 89 9.83 -16.80 -16.46
N VAL A 90 10.48 -16.43 -17.55
CA VAL A 90 10.37 -17.10 -18.85
C VAL A 90 11.74 -17.67 -19.18
N GLU A 91 11.85 -19.00 -19.09
CA GLU A 91 13.10 -19.74 -19.28
C GLU A 91 14.25 -19.09 -18.47
N ASP A 92 15.41 -18.94 -19.10
CA ASP A 92 16.61 -18.27 -18.61
C ASP A 92 16.72 -16.82 -19.13
N LYS A 93 15.62 -16.25 -19.64
CA LYS A 93 15.63 -14.99 -20.42
C LYS A 93 15.12 -13.77 -19.68
N ALA A 94 14.09 -13.95 -18.85
CA ALA A 94 13.44 -12.84 -18.16
C ALA A 94 12.93 -13.28 -16.79
N LEU A 95 12.96 -12.34 -15.84
CA LEU A 95 12.40 -12.48 -14.50
C LEU A 95 11.71 -11.17 -14.13
N ILE A 96 10.53 -11.26 -13.52
CA ILE A 96 9.86 -10.14 -12.85
C ILE A 96 10.01 -10.26 -11.33
N ILE A 97 10.16 -9.11 -10.66
CA ILE A 97 10.25 -8.97 -9.20
C ILE A 97 9.45 -7.73 -8.74
N GLY A 98 9.21 -7.61 -7.45
CA GLY A 98 8.42 -6.53 -6.85
C GLY A 98 6.99 -6.47 -7.39
N ASP A 99 6.42 -5.26 -7.49
CA ASP A 99 5.05 -5.04 -7.94
C ASP A 99 4.73 -5.63 -9.33
N ALA A 100 5.75 -5.81 -10.20
CA ALA A 100 5.54 -6.49 -11.49
C ALA A 100 5.15 -7.96 -11.33
N ALA A 101 5.67 -8.63 -10.29
CA ALA A 101 5.39 -10.01 -9.94
C ALA A 101 4.23 -10.15 -8.93
N HIS A 102 4.10 -9.21 -8.00
CA HIS A 102 3.15 -9.29 -6.89
C HIS A 102 2.70 -7.91 -6.39
N ALA A 103 1.86 -7.22 -7.17
CA ALA A 103 1.18 -6.03 -6.66
C ALA A 103 0.25 -6.40 -5.49
N VAL A 104 0.44 -5.78 -4.33
CA VAL A 104 -0.37 -6.01 -3.12
C VAL A 104 -1.03 -4.72 -2.65
N VAL A 105 -2.23 -4.86 -2.09
CA VAL A 105 -2.90 -3.74 -1.43
C VAL A 105 -2.10 -3.24 -0.23
N PRO A 106 -2.09 -1.92 0.05
CA PRO A 106 -1.16 -1.31 1.01
C PRO A 106 -1.55 -1.51 2.48
N PHE A 107 -2.51 -2.40 2.79
CA PHE A 107 -3.05 -2.54 4.14
C PHE A 107 -2.12 -3.24 5.13
N TYR A 108 -1.04 -3.88 4.66
CA TYR A 108 -0.02 -4.47 5.54
C TYR A 108 1.33 -3.73 5.51
N GLY A 109 1.48 -2.72 4.65
CA GLY A 109 2.75 -1.98 4.50
C GLY A 109 3.93 -2.84 4.00
N GLN A 110 3.66 -3.95 3.31
CA GLN A 110 4.70 -4.92 2.93
C GLN A 110 5.08 -4.96 1.46
N GLY A 111 4.39 -4.26 0.54
CA GLY A 111 4.73 -4.33 -0.90
C GLY A 111 6.20 -4.02 -1.20
N MET A 112 6.69 -2.87 -0.72
CA MET A 112 8.11 -2.48 -0.85
C MET A 112 9.04 -3.47 -0.14
N ASN A 113 8.71 -3.91 1.07
CA ASN A 113 9.56 -4.82 1.86
C ASN A 113 9.67 -6.19 1.19
N ALA A 114 8.58 -6.74 0.67
CA ALA A 114 8.56 -7.98 -0.10
C ALA A 114 9.36 -7.84 -1.40
N GLY A 115 9.26 -6.69 -2.09
CA GLY A 115 10.10 -6.40 -3.26
C GLY A 115 11.58 -6.27 -2.95
N PHE A 116 11.96 -5.74 -1.78
CA PHE A 116 13.37 -5.72 -1.33
C PHE A 116 13.87 -7.10 -0.93
N GLU A 117 13.01 -7.91 -0.33
CA GLU A 117 13.31 -9.30 -0.03
C GLU A 117 13.52 -10.12 -1.31
N ASP A 118 12.78 -9.84 -2.40
CA ASP A 118 13.05 -10.44 -3.72
C ASP A 118 14.50 -10.21 -4.16
N CYS A 119 14.99 -8.97 -4.05
CA CYS A 119 16.37 -8.63 -4.41
C CYS A 119 17.37 -9.43 -3.57
N THR A 120 17.09 -9.60 -2.29
CA THR A 120 17.95 -10.34 -1.35
C THR A 120 17.97 -11.83 -1.69
N LEU A 121 16.81 -12.43 -1.97
CA LEU A 121 16.71 -13.83 -2.37
C LEU A 121 17.38 -14.09 -3.72
N LEU A 122 17.22 -13.15 -4.67
CA LEU A 122 17.88 -13.24 -5.96
C LEU A 122 19.41 -13.19 -5.81
N ASP A 123 19.94 -12.26 -5.01
CA ASP A 123 21.38 -12.18 -4.71
C ASP A 123 21.92 -13.48 -4.08
N GLN A 124 21.19 -14.06 -3.13
CA GLN A 124 21.56 -15.36 -2.53
C GLN A 124 21.63 -16.48 -3.56
N LEU A 125 20.73 -16.49 -4.55
CA LEU A 125 20.76 -17.47 -5.63
C LEU A 125 21.96 -17.27 -6.57
N PHE A 126 22.33 -16.02 -6.86
CA PHE A 126 23.58 -15.71 -7.59
C PHE A 126 24.82 -16.16 -6.79
N GLN A 127 24.85 -15.95 -5.47
CA GLN A 127 25.94 -16.45 -4.62
C GLN A 127 26.02 -18.00 -4.63
N LYS A 128 24.87 -18.68 -4.66
CA LYS A 128 24.78 -20.15 -4.65
C LYS A 128 25.16 -20.79 -5.98
N TYR A 129 24.72 -20.22 -7.10
CA TYR A 129 24.83 -20.84 -8.42
C TYR A 129 25.79 -20.12 -9.38
N GLY A 130 26.41 -19.01 -8.96
CA GLY A 130 27.21 -18.15 -9.82
C GLY A 130 26.34 -17.45 -10.86
N ASP A 131 26.78 -17.43 -12.12
CA ASP A 131 26.03 -16.81 -13.22
C ASP A 131 25.14 -17.81 -14.00
N ASP A 132 24.83 -18.98 -13.42
CA ASP A 132 23.95 -19.98 -14.02
C ASP A 132 22.47 -19.55 -13.94
N VAL A 133 22.11 -18.56 -14.76
CA VAL A 133 20.75 -18.00 -14.85
C VAL A 133 19.70 -19.06 -15.18
N GLY A 134 20.08 -20.13 -15.88
CA GLY A 134 19.20 -21.26 -16.19
C GLY A 134 18.74 -22.02 -14.95
N LYS A 135 19.52 -22.00 -13.86
CA LYS A 135 19.09 -22.51 -12.54
C LYS A 135 18.47 -21.43 -11.66
N ILE A 136 19.00 -20.21 -11.70
CA ILE A 136 18.59 -19.13 -10.79
C ILE A 136 17.14 -18.71 -11.03
N LEU A 137 16.74 -18.42 -12.27
CA LEU A 137 15.40 -17.86 -12.52
C LEU A 137 14.26 -18.85 -12.18
N PRO A 138 14.33 -20.13 -12.57
CA PRO A 138 13.32 -21.11 -12.17
C PRO A 138 13.30 -21.37 -10.67
N GLU A 139 14.47 -21.41 -10.00
CA GLU A 139 14.53 -21.59 -8.54
C GLU A 139 13.88 -20.40 -7.84
N PHE A 140 14.18 -19.16 -8.24
CA PHE A 140 13.56 -17.96 -7.68
C PHE A 140 12.03 -18.02 -7.77
N SER A 141 11.48 -18.31 -8.96
CA SER A 141 10.04 -18.47 -9.17
C SER A 141 9.43 -19.56 -8.27
N ASN A 142 10.18 -20.61 -7.96
CA ASN A 142 9.69 -21.74 -7.17
C ASN A 142 9.72 -21.46 -5.66
N ILE A 143 10.72 -20.72 -5.17
CA ILE A 143 10.84 -20.43 -3.73
C ILE A 143 10.03 -19.20 -3.33
N ARG A 144 9.85 -18.21 -4.22
CA ARG A 144 9.30 -16.91 -3.82
C ARG A 144 7.78 -16.80 -3.88
N TRP A 145 7.14 -17.50 -4.80
CA TRP A 145 5.71 -17.30 -5.08
C TRP A 145 4.79 -17.56 -3.88
N GLU A 146 5.16 -18.47 -2.98
CA GLU A 146 4.32 -18.85 -1.85
C GLU A 146 4.25 -17.73 -0.81
N ASP A 147 5.39 -17.13 -0.47
CA ASP A 147 5.49 -15.99 0.44
C ASP A 147 4.74 -14.76 -0.10
N THR A 148 4.90 -14.47 -1.40
CA THR A 148 4.27 -13.32 -2.05
C THR A 148 2.76 -13.52 -2.19
N PHE A 149 2.29 -14.76 -2.38
CA PHE A 149 0.87 -15.09 -2.34
C PHE A 149 0.32 -14.93 -0.92
N ALA A 150 1.06 -15.40 0.09
CA ALA A 150 0.67 -15.29 1.49
C ALA A 150 0.56 -13.84 1.95
N ILE A 151 1.55 -12.99 1.66
CA ILE A 151 1.49 -11.57 2.06
C ILE A 151 0.37 -10.81 1.33
N SER A 152 0.10 -11.18 0.07
CA SER A 152 -1.03 -10.64 -0.68
C SER A 152 -2.37 -11.03 -0.04
N ASP A 153 -2.53 -12.27 0.43
CA ASP A 153 -3.73 -12.71 1.14
C ASP A 153 -3.86 -12.04 2.51
N LEU A 154 -2.77 -11.92 3.27
CA LEU A 154 -2.75 -11.22 4.56
C LEU A 154 -3.13 -9.74 4.40
N ALA A 155 -2.64 -9.08 3.35
CA ALA A 155 -2.98 -7.69 3.07
C ALA A 155 -4.47 -7.52 2.68
N MET A 156 -5.04 -8.47 1.94
CA MET A 156 -6.46 -8.48 1.62
C MET A 156 -7.32 -8.81 2.84
N TYR A 157 -6.88 -9.70 3.71
CA TYR A 157 -7.56 -10.03 4.96
C TYR A 157 -7.63 -8.81 5.90
N ASN A 158 -6.51 -8.09 6.06
CA ASN A 158 -6.43 -6.87 6.87
C ASN A 158 -7.26 -5.69 6.29
N TYR A 159 -7.75 -5.79 5.06
CA TYR A 159 -8.71 -4.83 4.51
C TYR A 159 -10.16 -5.15 4.89
N ILE A 160 -10.46 -6.44 5.09
CA ILE A 160 -11.80 -6.93 5.42
C ILE A 160 -12.07 -6.80 6.93
N GLU A 161 -11.03 -7.00 7.76
CA GLU A 161 -11.07 -6.76 9.22
C GLU A 161 -11.09 -5.26 9.58
#